data_AF-A0A257V579-F1
#
_entry.id   AF-A0A257V579-F1
#
_cell.length_a   1.000
_cell.length_b   1.000
_cell.length_c   1.000
_cell.angle_alpha   90.00
_cell.angle_beta   90.00
_cell.angle_gamma   90.00
#
_symmetry.space_group_name_H-M   'P 1'
#
loop_
_entity.id
_entity.type
_entity.pdbx_description
1 polymer ?
#
loop_
_entity_poly.entity_id
_entity_poly.type
_entity_poly.pdbx_seq_one_letter_code
_entity_poly.pdbx_strand_id
1 'polypeptide(L)'
;MKRAAVLLSGGLDSATAAAWALASGFEVAALSVDYGQRHRHELDAARRVAGALGIADHRLVNVDLRAIGGSALTAEIERRIGRR
;
A
#
# COMPACT_ATOMS: atom_id res chain seq x y z
N MET A 1 -18.48 -7.21 17.22
CA MET A 1 -17.96 -6.08 16.41
C MET A 1 -17.84 -6.53 14.96
N LYS A 2 -18.05 -5.63 13.99
CA LYS A 2 -17.83 -5.95 12.56
C LYS A 2 -16.36 -5.69 12.21
N ARG A 3 -15.80 -6.57 11.38
CA ARG A 3 -14.40 -6.48 10.92
C ARG A 3 -14.33 -5.97 9.50
N ALA A 4 -13.31 -5.17 9.20
CA ALA A 4 -13.01 -4.69 7.86
C ALA A 4 -11.52 -4.96 7.54
N ALA A 5 -11.27 -5.47 6.34
CA ALA A 5 -9.92 -5.53 5.79
C ALA A 5 -9.71 -4.35 4.86
N VAL A 6 -8.62 -3.60 5.02
CA VAL A 6 -8.30 -2.43 4.19
C VAL A 6 -6.93 -2.62 3.56
N LEU A 7 -6.86 -2.50 2.24
CA LEU A 7 -5.58 -2.43 1.53
C LEU A 7 -4.98 -1.04 1.76
N LEU A 8 -3.91 -0.98 2.54
CA LEU A 8 -3.26 0.25 2.94
C LEU A 8 -1.95 0.42 2.17
N SER A 9 -1.99 1.21 1.08
CA SER A 9 -0.80 1.50 0.27
C SER A 9 0.08 2.61 0.86
N GLY A 10 -0.46 3.40 1.80
CA GLY A 10 0.19 4.61 2.31
C GLY A 10 -0.19 5.89 1.55
N GLY A 11 -0.99 5.76 0.47
CA GLY A 11 -1.60 6.88 -0.23
C GLY A 11 -2.85 7.42 0.44
N LEU A 12 -3.25 8.63 0.06
CA LEU A 12 -4.37 9.38 0.64
C LEU A 12 -5.71 8.61 0.59
N ASP A 13 -6.02 7.99 -0.54
CA ASP A 13 -7.29 7.28 -0.72
C ASP A 13 -7.40 6.08 0.25
N SER A 14 -6.33 5.29 0.34
CA SER A 14 -6.26 4.13 1.24
C SER A 14 -6.33 4.53 2.71
N ALA A 15 -5.69 5.64 3.08
CA ALA A 15 -5.74 6.20 4.42
C ALA A 15 -7.15 6.71 4.77
N THR A 16 -7.81 7.36 3.81
CA THR A 16 -9.18 7.87 3.97
C THR A 16 -10.17 6.73 4.17
N ALA A 17 -10.06 5.66 3.37
CA ALA A 17 -10.88 4.46 3.53
C ALA A 17 -10.70 3.79 4.91
N ALA A 18 -9.44 3.68 5.38
CA ALA A 18 -9.14 3.14 6.70
C ALA A 18 -9.74 4.00 7.82
N ALA A 19 -9.56 5.31 7.75
CA ALA A 19 -10.12 6.25 8.73
C ALA A 19 -11.65 6.20 8.76
N TRP A 20 -12.30 6.13 7.60
CA TRP A 20 -13.74 6.00 7.50
C TRP A 20 -14.25 4.69 8.12
N ALA A 21 -13.56 3.57 7.89
CA ALA A 21 -13.93 2.28 8.48
C ALA A 21 -13.83 2.31 10.01
N LEU A 22 -12.76 2.89 10.56
CA LEU A 22 -12.62 3.08 12.00
C LEU A 22 -13.73 3.97 12.57
N ALA A 23 -14.00 5.11 11.94
CA ALA A 23 -15.07 6.03 12.35
C ALA A 23 -16.47 5.39 12.27
N SER A 24 -16.64 4.42 11.36
CA SER A 24 -17.87 3.64 11.22
C SER A 24 -18.00 2.48 12.22
N GLY A 25 -17.06 2.37 13.17
CA GLY A 25 -17.10 1.36 14.24
C GLY A 25 -16.59 -0.03 13.85
N PHE A 26 -15.83 -0.14 12.75
CA PHE A 26 -15.20 -1.41 12.37
C PHE A 26 -13.88 -1.63 13.13
N GLU A 27 -13.62 -2.89 13.46
CA GLU A 27 -12.28 -3.38 13.79
C GLU A 27 -11.51 -3.56 12.47
N VAL A 28 -10.51 -2.71 12.21
CA VAL A 28 -9.78 -2.69 10.95
C VAL A 28 -8.53 -3.54 11.02
N ALA A 29 -8.35 -4.43 10.05
CA ALA A 29 -7.08 -5.06 9.72
C ALA A 29 -6.52 -4.41 8.45
N ALA A 30 -5.34 -3.80 8.53
CA ALA A 30 -4.67 -3.18 7.40
C ALA A 30 -3.72 -4.18 6.72
N LEU A 31 -3.72 -4.19 5.40
CA LEU A 31 -2.84 -5.02 4.57
C LEU A 31 -2.07 -4.15 3.59
N SER A 32 -0.74 -4.19 3.66
CA SER A 32 0.15 -3.57 2.67
C SER A 32 0.82 -4.65 1.85
N VAL A 33 1.04 -4.39 0.56
CA VAL A 33 1.70 -5.34 -0.34
C VAL A 33 3.09 -4.83 -0.67
N ASP A 34 4.10 -5.64 -0.37
CA ASP A 34 5.48 -5.42 -0.80
C ASP A 34 5.74 -6.23 -2.07
N TYR A 35 5.84 -5.51 -3.19
CA TYR A 35 6.07 -6.13 -4.50
C TYR A 35 7.55 -6.43 -4.81
N GLY A 36 8.46 -6.26 -3.85
CA GLY A 36 9.91 -6.39 -4.06
C GLY A 36 10.54 -5.21 -4.81
N GLN A 37 9.86 -4.05 -4.82
CA GLN A 37 10.33 -2.83 -5.45
C GLN A 37 11.54 -2.26 -4.68
N ARG A 38 12.51 -1.62 -5.38
CA ARG A 38 13.67 -0.98 -4.73
C ARG A 38 13.29 0.15 -3.76
N HIS A 39 12.24 0.90 -4.06
CA HIS A 39 11.85 2.08 -3.28
C HIS A 39 10.66 1.77 -2.37
N ARG A 40 10.94 1.50 -1.09
CA ARG A 40 9.95 1.10 -0.07
C ARG A 40 9.20 2.27 0.58
N HIS A 41 9.22 3.44 -0.05
CA HIS A 41 8.66 4.68 0.53
C HIS A 41 7.15 4.57 0.83
N GLU A 42 6.39 3.89 -0.04
CA GLU A 42 4.97 3.62 0.14
C GLU A 42 4.71 2.74 1.36
N LEU A 43 5.55 1.73 1.58
CA LEU A 43 5.43 0.83 2.75
C LEU A 43 5.68 1.57 4.06
N ASP A 44 6.66 2.48 4.09
CA ASP A 44 6.91 3.31 5.25
C ASP A 44 5.77 4.32 5.48
N ALA A 45 5.19 4.86 4.42
CA ALA A 45 3.98 5.68 4.51
C ALA A 45 2.81 4.88 5.08
N ALA A 46 2.59 3.65 4.62
CA ALA A 46 1.53 2.78 5.13
C ALA A 46 1.70 2.48 6.63
N ARG A 47 2.93 2.19 7.09
CA ARG A 47 3.23 2.00 8.52
C ARG A 47 2.92 3.24 9.34
N ARG A 48 3.32 4.43 8.85
CA ARG A 48 3.02 5.70 9.53
C ARG A 48 1.52 5.95 9.63
N VAL A 49 0.77 5.69 8.55
CA VAL A 49 -0.69 5.83 8.53
C VAL A 49 -1.34 4.86 9.51
N ALA A 50 -0.98 3.58 9.49
CA ALA A 50 -1.51 2.58 10.41
C ALA A 50 -1.27 2.97 11.87
N GLY A 51 -0.05 3.44 12.19
CA GLY A 51 0.30 3.93 13.53
C GLY A 51 -0.49 5.17 13.93
N ALA A 52 -0.63 6.15 13.03
CA ALA A 52 -1.40 7.37 13.29
C ALA A 52 -2.90 7.10 13.51
N LEU A 53 -3.45 6.09 12.83
CA LEU A 53 -4.84 5.67 12.95
C LEU A 53 -5.09 4.65 14.09
N GLY A 54 -4.04 4.22 14.80
CA GLY A 54 -4.16 3.24 15.89
C GLY A 54 -4.53 1.82 15.43
N ILE A 55 -4.24 1.48 14.17
CA ILE A 55 -4.53 0.14 13.62
C ILE A 55 -3.45 -0.83 14.11
N ALA A 56 -3.83 -1.71 15.04
CA ALA A 56 -2.91 -2.68 15.63
C ALA A 56 -2.60 -3.88 14.70
N ASP A 57 -3.58 -4.34 13.91
CA ASP A 57 -3.39 -5.43 12.95
C ASP A 57 -2.98 -4.87 11.57
N HIS A 58 -1.71 -4.51 11.43
CA HIS A 58 -1.12 -4.10 10.15
C HIS A 58 -0.16 -5.17 9.63
N ARG A 59 -0.52 -5.81 8.52
CA ARG A 59 0.26 -6.89 7.92
C ARG A 59 0.89 -6.47 6.60
N LEU A 60 2.11 -6.94 6.38
CA LEU A 60 2.82 -6.79 5.12
C LEU A 60 2.82 -8.14 4.40
N VAL A 61 2.33 -8.18 3.17
CA VAL A 61 2.38 -9.37 2.31
C VAL A 61 3.43 -9.14 1.24
N ASN A 62 4.42 -10.03 1.18
CA ASN A 62 5.40 -10.02 0.11
C ASN A 62 4.82 -10.76 -1.10
N VAL A 63 4.76 -10.08 -2.24
CA VAL A 63 4.36 -10.66 -3.53
C VAL A 63 5.52 -10.48 -4.50
N ASP A 64 6.19 -11.57 -4.86
CA ASP A 64 7.26 -11.51 -5.84
C ASP A 64 6.70 -11.42 -7.26
N LEU A 65 6.56 -10.18 -7.76
CA LEU A 65 6.09 -9.95 -9.13
C LEU A 65 7.10 -10.39 -10.20
N ARG A 66 8.36 -10.67 -9.85
CA ARG A 66 9.35 -11.20 -10.81
C ARG A 66 8.95 -12.59 -11.31
N ALA A 67 8.20 -13.34 -10.51
CA ALA A 67 7.64 -14.63 -10.91
C ALA A 67 6.52 -14.49 -11.98
N ILE A 68 5.94 -13.30 -12.14
CA ILE A 68 4.87 -13.03 -13.12
C ILE A 68 5.44 -12.40 -14.40
N GLY A 69 6.55 -11.65 -14.33
CA GLY A 69 7.32 -11.17 -15.49
C GLY A 69 6.64 -10.08 -16.35
N GLY A 70 7.39 -9.02 -16.73
CA GLY A 70 7.08 -8.18 -17.90
C GLY A 70 6.04 -7.06 -17.75
N SER A 71 5.64 -6.67 -16.54
CA SER A 71 4.71 -5.54 -16.34
C SER A 71 5.45 -4.21 -16.20
N ALA A 72 4.82 -3.11 -16.65
CA ALA A 72 5.34 -1.74 -16.77
C ALA A 72 6.02 -1.13 -15.53
N LEU A 73 5.96 -1.80 -14.37
CA LEU A 73 6.65 -1.42 -13.13
C LEU A 73 8.07 -2.01 -12.99
N THR A 74 8.43 -2.98 -13.86
CA THR A 74 9.74 -3.66 -13.88
C THR A 74 10.56 -3.42 -15.15
N ALA A 75 9.94 -2.82 -16.17
CA ALA A 75 10.66 -2.38 -17.36
C ALA A 75 11.37 -1.06 -17.06
N GLU A 76 12.66 -0.98 -17.41
CA GLU A 76 13.42 0.27 -17.42
C GLU A 76 12.79 1.19 -18.49
N ILE A 77 11.83 2.01 -18.11
CA ILE A 77 11.25 3.01 -19.02
C ILE A 77 12.27 4.13 -19.13
N GLU A 78 13.15 4.05 -20.13
CA GLU A 78 13.90 5.20 -20.60
C GLU A 78 12.90 6.28 -21.02
N ARG A 79 12.76 7.32 -20.18
CA ARG A 79 12.08 8.54 -20.58
C ARG A 79 12.91 9.23 -21.66
N ARG A 80 12.59 8.98 -22.92
CA ARG A 80 13.02 9.86 -24.01
C ARG A 80 12.19 11.14 -23.93
N ILE A 81 12.69 12.11 -23.16
CA ILE A 81 12.21 13.48 -23.20
C ILE A 81 12.45 13.97 -24.64
N GLY A 82 11.35 14.31 -25.33
CA GLY A 82 11.36 14.68 -26.74
C GLY A 82 12.40 15.75 -27.06
N ARG A 83 13.23 15.47 -28.06
CA ARG A 83 13.87 16.52 -28.85
C ARG A 83 12.96 16.84 -30.03
N ARG A 84 12.87 18.15 -30.28
CA ARG A 84 12.04 18.87 -31.23
C ARG A 84 11.97 18.24 -32.62
#